data_AF-A0A5U3EEW3-F1
#
_entry.id   AF-A0A5U3EEW3-F1
#
_cell.length_a   1.000
_cell.length_b   1.000
_cell.length_c   1.000
_cell.angle_alpha   90.00
_cell.angle_beta   90.00
_cell.angle_gamma   90.00
#
_symmetry.space_group_name_H-M   'P 1'
#
loop_
_entity.id
_entity.type
_entity.pdbx_description
1 polymer ?
#
loop_
_entity_poly.entity_id
_entity_poly.type
_entity_poly.pdbx_seq_one_letter_code
_entity_poly.pdbx_strand_id
1 'polypeptide(L)'
;CLSSEAREAYAEALAQWVLSQDSELAPMISATASTQALAAIQQQYGAAEASLAVEALFSLLAARLAEGGITRFIVAGGETSGVVTQSLGITGFHIGPCISPGVPWVNALHAPVSLALKSGNFGDESFFIRAQREFQA
;
A
#
# COMPACT_ATOMS: atom_id res chain seq x y z
N CYS A 1 4.78 13.02 17.82
CA CYS A 1 4.60 11.79 17.00
C CYS A 1 3.96 10.70 17.84
N LEU A 2 3.16 9.81 17.22
CA LEU A 2 2.53 8.67 17.90
C LEU A 2 3.60 7.76 18.53
N SER A 3 3.33 7.23 19.72
CA SER A 3 4.16 6.17 20.31
C SER A 3 4.11 4.91 19.44
N SER A 4 5.11 4.03 19.56
CA SER A 4 5.10 2.75 18.82
C SER A 4 3.85 1.94 19.12
N GLU A 5 3.45 1.85 20.39
CA GLU A 5 2.23 1.17 20.83
C GLU A 5 0.96 1.76 20.19
N ALA A 6 0.84 3.09 20.15
CA ALA A 6 -0.30 3.74 19.51
C ALA A 6 -0.34 3.49 17.99
N ARG A 7 0.83 3.41 17.34
CA ARG A 7 0.91 3.09 15.91
C ARG A 7 0.52 1.63 15.63
N GLU A 8 0.97 0.69 16.45
CA GLU A 8 0.61 -0.72 16.34
C GLU A 8 -0.89 -0.92 16.54
N ALA A 9 -1.48 -0.31 17.57
CA ALA A 9 -2.92 -0.34 17.80
C ALA A 9 -3.71 0.26 16.63
N TYR A 10 -3.20 1.34 16.01
CA TYR A 10 -3.84 1.95 14.85
C TYR A 10 -3.73 1.09 13.59
N ALA A 11 -2.56 0.48 13.34
CA ALA A 11 -2.38 -0.46 12.23
C ALA A 11 -3.32 -1.67 12.37
N GLU A 12 -3.48 -2.19 13.59
CA GLU A 12 -4.43 -3.27 13.90
C GLU A 12 -5.87 -2.85 13.61
N ALA A 13 -6.29 -1.66 14.07
CA ALA A 13 -7.63 -1.14 13.80
C ALA A 13 -7.91 -0.99 12.29
N LEU A 14 -6.92 -0.52 11.51
CA LEU A 14 -7.02 -0.41 10.06
C LEU A 14 -7.09 -1.79 9.39
N ALA A 15 -6.29 -2.75 9.85
CA ALA A 15 -6.32 -4.12 9.33
C ALA A 15 -7.69 -4.77 9.57
N GLN A 16 -8.23 -4.65 10.79
CA GLN A 16 -9.57 -5.13 11.12
C GLN A 16 -10.65 -4.47 10.26
N TRP A 17 -10.55 -3.15 10.04
CA TRP A 17 -11.47 -2.45 9.15
C TRP A 17 -11.41 -3.04 7.73
N VAL A 18 -10.21 -3.19 7.15
CA VAL A 18 -10.02 -3.79 5.82
C VAL A 18 -10.59 -5.21 5.73
N LEU A 19 -10.29 -6.07 6.70
CA LEU A 19 -10.72 -7.48 6.71
C LEU A 19 -12.24 -7.63 6.92
N SER A 20 -12.90 -6.61 7.47
CA SER A 20 -14.36 -6.58 7.67
C SER A 20 -15.15 -6.06 6.46
N GLN A 21 -14.49 -5.57 5.41
CA GLN A 21 -15.18 -5.04 4.23
C GLN A 21 -15.73 -6.19 3.37
N ASP A 22 -17.01 -6.11 3.04
CA ASP A 22 -17.69 -6.98 2.07
C ASP A 22 -18.01 -6.15 0.81
N SER A 23 -17.06 -6.11 -0.12
CA SER A 23 -17.18 -5.34 -1.37
C SER A 23 -16.57 -6.07 -2.55
N GLU A 24 -17.12 -5.83 -3.75
CA GLU A 24 -16.62 -6.40 -5.00
C GLU A 24 -15.17 -6.00 -5.29
N LEU A 25 -14.82 -4.75 -4.96
CA LEU A 25 -13.47 -4.21 -5.12
C LEU A 25 -12.76 -4.15 -3.76
N ALA A 26 -11.44 -4.28 -3.79
CA ALA A 26 -10.57 -4.16 -2.64
C ALA A 26 -10.73 -2.79 -1.97
N PRO A 27 -10.77 -2.76 -0.63
CA PRO A 27 -10.82 -1.51 0.12
C PRO A 27 -9.50 -0.74 0.00
N MET A 28 -9.58 0.59 0.16
CA MET A 28 -8.44 1.49 0.00
C MET A 28 -8.14 2.22 1.31
N ILE A 29 -6.87 2.16 1.73
CA ILE A 29 -6.31 3.05 2.74
C ILE A 29 -5.42 4.06 2.02
N SER A 30 -5.69 5.36 2.19
CA SER A 30 -4.97 6.43 1.48
C SER A 30 -4.42 7.47 2.44
N ALA A 31 -3.17 7.85 2.21
CA ALA A 31 -2.54 9.04 2.79
C ALA A 31 -2.40 10.17 1.76
N THR A 32 -3.04 10.05 0.59
CA THR A 32 -3.03 11.10 -0.44
C THR A 32 -3.83 12.30 0.06
N ALA A 33 -3.21 13.47 0.02
CA ALA A 33 -3.81 14.73 0.42
C ALA A 33 -3.68 15.76 -0.71
N SER A 34 -4.52 16.79 -0.71
CA SER A 34 -4.32 17.95 -1.58
C SER A 34 -3.00 18.64 -1.25
N THR A 35 -2.42 19.37 -2.21
CA THR A 35 -1.17 20.13 -2.00
C THR A 35 -1.25 21.08 -0.80
N GLN A 36 -2.42 21.70 -0.59
CA GLN A 36 -2.66 22.60 0.54
C GLN A 36 -2.67 21.85 1.87
N ALA A 37 -3.38 20.72 1.95
CA ALA A 37 -3.42 19.90 3.16
C ALA A 37 -2.05 19.29 3.47
N LEU A 38 -1.34 18.82 2.45
CA LEU A 38 0.02 18.30 2.60
C LEU A 38 0.97 19.38 3.14
N ALA A 39 0.93 20.60 2.60
CA ALA A 39 1.74 21.70 3.09
C ALA A 39 1.44 22.03 4.56
N ALA A 40 0.16 22.04 4.96
CA ALA A 40 -0.23 22.27 6.34
C ALA A 40 0.29 21.17 7.29
N ILE A 41 0.18 19.90 6.89
CA ILE A 41 0.70 18.75 7.64
C ILE A 41 2.23 18.87 7.80
N GLN A 42 2.94 19.18 6.71
CA GLN A 42 4.40 19.32 6.73
C GLN A 42 4.85 20.50 7.60
N GLN A 43 4.12 21.62 7.58
CA GLN A 43 4.40 22.76 8.46
C GLN A 43 4.16 22.44 9.93
N GLN A 44 3.11 21.67 10.23
CA GLN A 44 2.74 21.35 11.61
C GLN A 44 3.63 20.26 12.23
N TYR A 45 3.96 19.22 11.45
CA TYR A 45 4.59 18.01 11.97
C TYR A 45 6.03 17.80 11.50
N GLY A 46 6.50 18.57 10.51
CA GLY A 46 7.75 18.31 9.81
C GLY A 46 7.55 17.37 8.63
N ALA A 47 8.18 17.68 7.50
CA ALA A 47 7.99 16.91 6.27
C ALA A 47 8.56 15.49 6.36
N ALA A 48 9.76 15.34 6.93
CA ALA A 48 10.41 14.04 7.09
C ALA A 48 9.66 13.19 8.11
N GLU A 49 9.29 13.78 9.25
CA GLU A 49 8.59 13.11 10.34
C GLU A 49 7.20 12.64 9.90
N ALA A 50 6.47 13.45 9.14
CA ALA A 50 5.18 13.06 8.56
C ALA A 50 5.32 11.91 7.56
N SER A 51 6.31 11.96 6.67
CA SER A 51 6.58 10.88 5.69
C SER A 51 6.90 9.57 6.41
N LEU A 52 7.87 9.61 7.32
CA LEU A 52 8.29 8.44 8.11
C LEU A 52 7.14 7.85 8.94
N ALA A 53 6.26 8.68 9.49
CA ALA A 53 5.11 8.22 10.25
C ALA A 53 4.11 7.45 9.36
N VAL A 54 3.86 7.93 8.15
CA VAL A 54 2.99 7.28 7.16
C VAL A 54 3.61 5.98 6.65
N GLU A 55 4.90 6.01 6.30
CA GLU A 55 5.66 4.85 5.85
C GLU A 55 5.70 3.73 6.91
N ALA A 56 5.96 4.10 8.18
CA ALA A 56 5.96 3.15 9.29
C ALA A 56 4.57 2.53 9.52
N LEU A 57 3.51 3.31 9.34
CA LEU A 57 2.13 2.82 9.44
C LEU A 57 1.81 1.82 8.33
N PHE A 58 2.10 2.15 7.07
CA PHE A 58 1.86 1.25 5.94
C PHE A 58 2.71 -0.02 6.00
N SER A 59 3.93 0.07 6.52
CA SER A 59 4.77 -1.10 6.79
C SER A 59 4.08 -2.07 7.75
N LEU A 60 3.64 -1.60 8.92
CA LEU A 60 2.93 -2.44 9.90
C LEU A 60 1.61 -2.98 9.34
N LEU A 61 0.83 -2.13 8.67
CA LEU A 61 -0.45 -2.51 8.08
C LEU A 61 -0.29 -3.62 7.03
N ALA A 62 0.71 -3.54 6.15
CA ALA A 62 0.94 -4.55 5.13
C ALA A 62 1.23 -5.93 5.75
N ALA A 63 2.09 -5.99 6.77
CA ALA A 63 2.38 -7.23 7.49
C ALA A 63 1.11 -7.82 8.12
N ARG A 64 0.32 -7.01 8.82
CA ARG A 64 -0.94 -7.44 9.45
C ARG A 64 -1.97 -7.95 8.45
N LEU A 65 -2.10 -7.28 7.30
CA LEU A 65 -3.01 -7.71 6.24
C LEU A 65 -2.57 -9.04 5.63
N ALA A 66 -1.27 -9.25 5.42
CA ALA A 66 -0.75 -10.52 4.94
C ALA A 66 -0.95 -11.65 5.96
N GLU A 67 -0.72 -11.39 7.26
CA GLU A 67 -1.05 -12.31 8.36
C GLU A 67 -2.56 -12.64 8.39
N GLY A 68 -3.41 -11.66 8.08
CA GLY A 68 -4.86 -11.79 7.93
C GLY A 68 -5.32 -12.48 6.64
N GLY A 69 -4.41 -12.95 5.79
CA GLY A 69 -4.72 -13.73 4.59
C GLY A 69 -4.88 -12.92 3.31
N ILE A 70 -4.60 -11.61 3.31
CA ILE A 70 -4.56 -10.81 2.08
C ILE A 70 -3.35 -11.23 1.23
N THR A 71 -3.61 -11.65 0.00
CA THR A 71 -2.59 -12.12 -0.95
C THR A 71 -2.31 -11.14 -2.08
N ARG A 72 -3.10 -10.07 -2.22
CA ARG A 72 -2.96 -9.09 -3.32
C ARG A 72 -2.86 -7.68 -2.77
N PHE A 73 -1.80 -6.96 -3.16
CA PHE A 73 -1.57 -5.57 -2.76
C PHE A 73 -1.41 -4.68 -3.98
N ILE A 74 -2.22 -3.61 -4.08
CA ILE A 74 -2.04 -2.55 -5.06
C ILE A 74 -1.52 -1.33 -4.31
N VAL A 75 -0.28 -0.94 -4.58
CA VAL A 75 0.43 0.09 -3.81
C VAL A 75 0.76 1.27 -4.72
N ALA A 76 0.51 2.49 -4.25
CA ALA A 76 0.84 3.72 -4.96
C ALA A 76 1.84 4.58 -4.18
N GLY A 77 2.86 5.08 -4.88
CA GLY A 77 3.98 5.84 -4.30
C GLY A 77 5.25 4.99 -4.18
N GLY A 78 6.40 5.57 -4.52
CA GLY A 78 7.67 4.84 -4.59
C GLY A 78 8.16 4.42 -3.20
N GLU A 79 8.14 5.34 -2.26
CA GLU A 79 8.52 5.15 -0.86
C GLU A 79 7.59 4.15 -0.19
N THR A 80 6.27 4.33 -0.35
CA THR A 80 5.25 3.38 0.13
C THR A 80 5.46 1.97 -0.43
N SER A 81 5.76 1.86 -1.74
CA SER A 81 6.04 0.56 -2.37
C SER A 81 7.26 -0.11 -1.76
N GLY A 82 8.32 0.64 -1.47
CA GLY A 82 9.54 0.12 -0.85
C GLY A 82 9.31 -0.40 0.56
N VAL A 83 8.59 0.34 1.40
CA VAL A 83 8.34 -0.11 2.79
C VAL A 83 7.36 -1.28 2.86
N VAL A 84 6.38 -1.35 1.95
CA VAL A 84 5.46 -2.50 1.87
C VAL A 84 6.19 -3.76 1.42
N THR A 85 7.02 -3.70 0.38
CA THR A 85 7.77 -4.88 -0.07
C THR A 85 8.79 -5.35 0.96
N GLN A 86 9.45 -4.42 1.65
CA GLN A 86 10.36 -4.73 2.75
C GLN A 86 9.63 -5.38 3.93
N SER A 87 8.48 -4.84 4.33
CA SER A 87 7.67 -5.37 5.43
C SER A 87 7.20 -6.80 5.16
N LEU A 88 6.81 -7.07 3.92
CA LEU A 88 6.38 -8.41 3.48
C LEU A 88 7.56 -9.38 3.24
N GLY A 89 8.80 -8.95 3.51
CA GLY A 89 10.00 -9.79 3.37
C GLY A 89 10.30 -10.19 1.92
N ILE A 90 9.88 -9.38 0.94
CA ILE A 90 10.00 -9.77 -0.47
C ILE A 90 11.37 -9.39 -1.03
N THR A 91 12.11 -10.38 -1.50
CA THR A 91 13.47 -10.23 -2.04
C THR A 91 13.54 -10.23 -3.57
N GLY A 92 12.43 -10.58 -4.23
CA GLY A 92 12.34 -10.62 -5.68
C GLY A 92 10.95 -11.04 -6.14
N PHE A 93 10.72 -10.90 -7.45
CA PHE A 93 9.42 -11.19 -8.05
C PHE A 93 9.54 -11.87 -9.41
N HIS A 94 8.52 -12.65 -9.76
CA HIS A 94 8.19 -12.95 -11.15
C HIS A 94 7.39 -11.79 -11.75
N ILE A 95 7.79 -11.33 -12.94
CA ILE A 95 7.07 -10.30 -13.68
C ILE A 95 5.90 -10.94 -14.44
N GLY A 96 4.70 -10.45 -14.18
CA GLY A 96 3.46 -10.87 -14.82
C GLY A 96 2.97 -9.85 -15.87
N PRO A 97 1.67 -9.88 -16.20
CA PRO A 97 1.10 -9.03 -17.22
C PRO A 97 1.07 -7.55 -16.81
N CYS A 98 1.12 -6.66 -17.80
CA CYS A 98 1.10 -5.22 -17.61
C CYS A 98 -0.33 -4.70 -17.35
N ILE A 99 -0.53 -3.96 -16.27
CA ILE A 99 -1.75 -3.18 -16.01
C ILE A 99 -1.67 -1.84 -16.77
N SER A 100 -0.49 -1.22 -16.73
CA SER A 100 -0.15 0.03 -17.42
C SER A 100 1.30 -0.03 -17.90
N PRO A 101 1.72 0.83 -18.86
CA PRO A 101 3.13 0.95 -19.21
C PRO A 101 3.98 1.17 -17.95
N GLY A 102 4.96 0.30 -17.70
CA GLY A 102 5.83 0.38 -16.52
C GLY A 102 5.23 -0.13 -15.20
N VAL A 103 3.99 -0.63 -15.18
CA VAL A 103 3.35 -1.16 -13.96
C VAL A 103 2.72 -2.53 -14.23
N PRO A 104 3.49 -3.63 -14.11
CA PRO A 104 2.98 -4.98 -14.18
C PRO A 104 2.45 -5.47 -12.84
N TRP A 105 1.62 -6.52 -12.89
CA TRP A 105 1.48 -7.42 -11.75
C TRP A 105 2.79 -8.18 -11.54
N VAL A 106 3.16 -8.39 -10.28
CA VAL A 106 4.33 -9.17 -9.89
C VAL A 106 3.97 -10.18 -8.80
N ASN A 107 4.59 -11.35 -8.81
CA ASN A 107 4.39 -12.39 -7.78
C ASN A 107 5.68 -12.57 -6.99
N ALA A 108 5.61 -12.52 -5.66
CA ALA A 108 6.77 -12.76 -4.80
C ALA A 108 7.34 -14.17 -5.02
N LEU A 109 8.68 -14.30 -4.99
CA LEU A 109 9.35 -15.59 -5.23
C LEU A 109 9.10 -16.64 -4.14
N HIS A 110 8.90 -16.19 -2.90
CA HIS A 110 8.91 -17.06 -1.72
C HIS A 110 7.69 -16.84 -0.80
N ALA A 111 6.69 -16.11 -1.29
CA ALA A 111 5.45 -15.84 -0.55
C ALA A 111 4.27 -15.89 -1.53
N PRO A 112 3.07 -16.32 -1.08
CA PRO A 112 1.86 -16.33 -1.90
C PRO A 112 1.26 -14.91 -2.02
N VAL A 113 2.09 -13.93 -2.41
CA VAL A 113 1.72 -12.51 -2.48
C VAL A 113 1.96 -12.00 -3.89
N SER A 114 0.92 -11.37 -4.45
CA SER A 114 0.97 -10.61 -5.69
C SER A 114 0.91 -9.12 -5.40
N LEU A 115 1.67 -8.33 -6.15
CA LEU A 115 1.71 -6.87 -6.00
C LEU A 115 1.57 -6.16 -7.34
N ALA A 116 0.98 -4.97 -7.29
CA ALA A 116 1.07 -3.96 -8.34
C ALA A 116 1.66 -2.69 -7.73
N LEU A 117 2.90 -2.36 -8.10
CA LEU A 117 3.67 -1.26 -7.51
C LEU A 117 3.65 -0.05 -8.45
N LYS A 118 2.76 0.91 -8.18
CA LYS A 118 2.53 2.08 -9.03
C LYS A 118 3.33 3.28 -8.53
N SER A 119 4.35 3.70 -9.29
CA SER A 119 4.98 5.01 -9.06
C SER A 119 3.99 6.16 -9.35
N GLY A 120 4.20 7.33 -8.73
CA GLY A 120 3.23 8.43 -8.67
C GLY A 120 2.62 8.80 -10.02
N ASN A 121 3.45 8.96 -11.05
CA ASN A 121 3.04 9.46 -12.37
C ASN A 121 2.57 8.37 -13.37
N PHE A 122 2.47 7.10 -12.95
CA PHE A 122 2.13 5.99 -13.84
C PHE A 122 0.65 5.60 -13.77
N GLY A 123 0.13 5.05 -14.88
CA GLY A 123 -1.27 4.60 -14.97
C GLY A 123 -2.26 5.72 -15.27
N ASP A 124 -3.52 5.33 -15.49
CA ASP A 124 -4.64 6.22 -15.75
C ASP A 124 -5.55 6.38 -14.53
N GLU A 125 -6.58 7.22 -14.65
CA GLU A 125 -7.56 7.48 -13.57
C GLU A 125 -8.29 6.21 -13.10
N SER A 126 -8.41 5.20 -13.97
CA SER A 126 -9.07 3.93 -13.68
C SER A 126 -8.10 2.83 -13.22
N PHE A 127 -6.81 3.14 -13.02
CA PHE A 127 -5.76 2.16 -12.73
C PHE A 127 -6.14 1.17 -11.62
N PHE A 128 -6.63 1.65 -10.47
CA PHE A 128 -6.98 0.78 -9.34
C PHE A 128 -8.14 -0.17 -9.65
N ILE A 129 -9.07 0.23 -10.51
CA ILE A 129 -10.18 -0.63 -10.95
C ILE A 129 -9.66 -1.67 -11.94
N ARG A 130 -8.89 -1.23 -12.95
CA ARG A 130 -8.32 -2.10 -13.98
C ARG A 130 -7.40 -3.17 -13.40
N ALA A 131 -6.55 -2.79 -12.44
CA ALA A 131 -5.66 -3.71 -11.73
C ALA A 131 -6.41 -4.90 -11.09
N GLN A 132 -7.67 -4.70 -10.69
CA GLN A 132 -8.51 -5.73 -10.07
C GLN A 132 -9.35 -6.51 -11.08
N ARG A 133 -9.92 -5.81 -12.07
CA ARG A 133 -10.89 -6.40 -13.01
C ARG A 133 -10.26 -7.12 -14.21
N GLU A 134 -9.14 -6.63 -14.73
CA GLU A 134 -8.52 -7.20 -15.93
C GLU A 134 -7.71 -8.46 -15.65
N PHE A 135 -7.49 -8.77 -14.35
CA PHE A 135 -6.66 -9.86 -13.87
C PHE A 135 -7.44 -10.64 -12.81
N GLN A 136 -8.40 -11.43 -13.28
CA GLN A 136 -9.11 -12.42 -12.47
C GLN A 136 -8.28 -13.70 -12.37
N ALA A 137 -8.30 -14.32 -11.18
CA ALA A 137 -7.64 -15.59 -10.91
C ALA A 137 -8.36 -16.75 -11.60
#